data_AF-A0AAP2H854-F1
#
_entry.id   AF-A0AAP2H854-F1
#
_cell.length_a   1.000
_cell.length_b   1.000
_cell.length_c   1.000
_cell.angle_alpha   90.00
_cell.angle_beta   90.00
_cell.angle_gamma   90.00
#
_symmetry.space_group_name_H-M   'P 1'
#
loop_
_entity.id
_entity.type
_entity.pdbx_description
1 polymer ?
#
loop_
_entity_poly.entity_id
_entity_poly.type
_entity_poly.pdbx_seq_one_letter_code
_entity_poly.pdbx_strand_id
1 'polypeptide(L)'
;MSHPTPTAQPLPFDHMYSGMGARDATGPVPLSDIAVVQFDQLLHEIHADAPRVDADRLQQLASWLFRLPSGDAHEVIDSRMRRVQELRAMLQDEDWDADEASHARIGKLLAYIDREDDLIADRTPLLGQLDDVLLIELAWPAFADDVEDYRDYCAYRQAEHPDGTASQRRAAWVRDRMDELALWQHVLWIREQHYAPWNLPQRLFRVS
;
A
#
# COMPACT_ATOMS: atom_id res chain seq x y z
N MET A 1 -13.41 4.15 6.63
CA MET A 1 -12.32 4.80 5.87
C MET A 1 -11.74 3.72 4.98
N SER A 2 -11.54 3.97 3.70
CA SER A 2 -10.90 2.97 2.83
C SER A 2 -9.46 2.81 3.28
N HIS A 3 -9.04 1.59 3.61
CA HIS A 3 -7.65 1.30 3.93
C HIS A 3 -6.81 1.47 2.66
N PRO A 4 -5.59 2.05 2.74
CA PRO A 4 -4.72 2.17 1.58
C PRO A 4 -4.40 0.77 1.06
N THR A 5 -4.39 0.61 -0.26
CA THR A 5 -4.11 -0.68 -0.92
C THR A 5 -2.87 -0.55 -1.81
N PRO A 6 -2.15 -1.66 -2.06
CA PRO A 6 -0.91 -1.62 -2.84
C PRO A 6 -1.12 -1.22 -4.30
N THR A 7 -2.33 -1.38 -4.81
CA THR A 7 -2.70 -1.11 -6.20
C THR A 7 -4.04 -0.38 -6.27
N ALA A 8 -4.34 0.25 -7.41
CA ALA A 8 -5.62 0.95 -7.61
C ALA A 8 -6.84 0.03 -7.68
N GLN A 9 -6.64 -1.28 -7.84
CA GLN A 9 -7.70 -2.29 -7.90
C GLN A 9 -7.54 -3.25 -6.72
N PRO A 10 -8.19 -3.00 -5.58
CA PRO A 10 -8.02 -3.82 -4.39
C PRO A 10 -8.53 -5.24 -4.61
N LEU A 11 -7.97 -6.21 -3.87
CA LEU A 11 -8.50 -7.58 -3.87
C LEU A 11 -9.93 -7.59 -3.30
N PRO A 12 -10.81 -8.48 -3.80
CA PRO A 12 -12.20 -8.57 -3.32
C PRO A 12 -12.31 -9.26 -1.94
N PHE A 13 -11.32 -9.11 -1.06
CA PHE A 13 -11.21 -9.88 0.19
C PHE A 13 -12.29 -9.54 1.23
N ASP A 14 -12.59 -8.25 1.41
CA ASP A 14 -13.60 -7.80 2.39
C ASP A 14 -15.04 -8.16 1.97
N HIS A 15 -15.29 -8.20 0.66
CA HIS A 15 -16.63 -8.44 0.11
C HIS A 15 -17.00 -9.92 0.00
N MET A 16 -16.05 -10.83 0.22
CA MET A 16 -16.25 -12.28 0.08
C MET A 16 -17.23 -12.89 1.10
N TYR A 17 -17.47 -12.26 2.26
CA TYR A 17 -18.48 -12.74 3.20
C TYR A 17 -19.93 -12.62 2.70
N SER A 18 -20.20 -11.76 1.71
CA SER A 18 -21.56 -11.46 1.26
C SER A 18 -21.84 -12.06 -0.12
N GLY A 19 -22.29 -13.31 -0.14
CA GLY A 19 -23.11 -13.83 -1.24
C GLY A 19 -22.37 -14.34 -2.49
N MET A 20 -21.05 -14.53 -2.44
CA MET A 20 -20.36 -15.32 -3.47
C MET A 20 -20.68 -16.81 -3.26
N GLY A 21 -21.90 -17.24 -3.62
CA GLY A 21 -22.26 -18.65 -3.67
C GLY A 21 -21.38 -19.36 -4.69
N ALA A 22 -20.23 -19.85 -4.24
CA ALA A 22 -19.26 -20.56 -5.06
C ALA A 22 -19.86 -21.91 -5.45
N ARG A 23 -20.39 -21.99 -6.67
CA ARG A 23 -20.45 -23.25 -7.38
C ARG A 23 -19.03 -23.56 -7.84
N ASP A 24 -18.47 -24.57 -7.19
CA ASP A 24 -17.11 -25.08 -7.27
C ASP A 24 -16.65 -25.29 -8.73
N ALA A 25 -15.78 -24.42 -9.23
CA ALA A 25 -15.11 -24.60 -10.52
C ALA A 25 -13.67 -25.10 -10.35
N THR A 26 -13.15 -25.10 -9.13
CA THR A 26 -11.76 -25.38 -8.78
C THR A 26 -11.74 -26.35 -7.61
N GLY A 27 -10.97 -27.42 -7.71
CA GLY A 27 -10.80 -28.33 -6.58
C GLY A 27 -10.29 -27.59 -5.33
N PRO A 28 -10.54 -28.15 -4.13
CA PRO A 28 -10.08 -27.55 -2.89
C PRO A 28 -8.56 -27.37 -2.92
N VAL A 29 -8.10 -26.16 -2.58
CA VAL A 29 -6.66 -25.89 -2.40
C VAL A 29 -6.22 -26.65 -1.14
N PRO A 30 -5.15 -27.46 -1.21
CA PRO A 30 -4.67 -28.20 -0.05
C PRO A 30 -4.00 -27.24 0.93
N LEU A 31 -4.80 -26.67 1.85
CA LEU A 31 -4.34 -25.76 2.89
C LEU A 31 -4.19 -26.52 4.21
N SER A 32 -3.08 -26.29 4.92
CA SER A 32 -2.86 -26.81 6.28
C SER A 32 -3.45 -25.83 7.30
N ASP A 33 -4.32 -26.31 8.19
CA ASP A 33 -4.90 -25.49 9.28
C ASP A 33 -3.82 -24.79 10.12
N ILE A 34 -2.70 -25.48 10.36
CA ILE A 34 -1.56 -24.92 11.11
C ILE A 34 -0.90 -23.78 10.32
N ALA A 35 -0.74 -23.95 9.01
CA ALA A 35 -0.13 -22.94 8.15
C ALA A 35 -1.01 -21.69 8.06
N VAL A 36 -2.34 -21.85 7.96
CA VAL A 36 -3.28 -20.72 7.96
C VAL A 36 -3.18 -19.92 9.25
N VAL A 37 -3.11 -20.61 10.41
CA VAL A 37 -2.94 -19.93 11.70
C VAL A 37 -1.60 -19.19 11.79
N GLN A 38 -0.51 -19.79 11.30
CA GLN A 38 0.81 -19.14 11.28
C GLN A 38 0.84 -17.93 10.36
N PHE A 39 0.20 -18.01 9.19
CA PHE A 39 0.04 -16.91 8.26
C PHE A 39 -0.73 -15.74 8.89
N ASP A 40 -1.89 -16.02 9.50
CA ASP A 40 -2.70 -15.01 10.18
C ASP A 40 -1.94 -14.35 11.33
N GLN A 41 -1.18 -15.12 12.12
CA GLN A 41 -0.32 -14.59 13.18
C GLN A 41 0.75 -13.64 12.63
N LEU A 42 1.48 -14.06 11.60
CA LEU A 42 2.49 -13.23 10.95
C LEU A 42 1.88 -11.93 10.42
N LEU A 43 0.72 -12.01 9.76
CA LEU A 43 0.02 -10.84 9.25
C LEU A 43 -0.27 -9.83 10.37
N HIS A 44 -0.74 -10.29 11.53
CA HIS A 44 -1.02 -9.42 12.68
C HIS A 44 0.24 -8.89 13.38
N GLU A 45 1.36 -9.60 13.28
CA GLU A 45 2.65 -9.08 13.73
C GLU A 45 3.17 -7.94 12.85
N ILE A 46 2.81 -7.94 11.57
CA ILE A 46 3.16 -6.87 10.62
C ILE A 46 2.15 -5.73 10.72
N HIS A 47 0.86 -6.03 10.69
CA HIS A 47 -0.23 -5.08 10.74
C HIS A 47 -1.34 -5.57 11.68
N ALA A 48 -1.35 -5.05 12.91
CA ALA A 48 -2.22 -5.52 13.98
C ALA A 48 -3.73 -5.37 13.68
N ASP A 49 -4.10 -4.39 12.86
CA ASP A 49 -5.50 -4.11 12.49
C ASP A 49 -5.93 -4.84 11.20
N ALA A 50 -5.13 -5.81 10.73
CA ALA A 50 -5.45 -6.56 9.52
C ALA A 50 -6.72 -7.42 9.71
N PRO A 51 -7.51 -7.64 8.65
CA PRO A 51 -8.58 -8.63 8.67
C PRO A 51 -8.03 -10.04 8.92
N ARG A 52 -8.76 -10.85 9.71
CA ARG A 52 -8.41 -12.26 9.95
C ARG A 52 -8.47 -13.10 8.66
N VAL A 53 -7.55 -14.03 8.52
CA VAL A 53 -7.49 -14.93 7.36
C VAL A 53 -7.88 -16.35 7.78
N ASP A 54 -8.78 -16.95 7.01
CA ASP A 54 -9.23 -18.33 7.19
C ASP A 54 -9.19 -19.09 5.86
N ALA A 55 -9.26 -20.42 5.93
CA ALA A 55 -9.17 -21.29 4.76
C ALA A 55 -10.30 -21.05 3.75
N ASP A 56 -11.51 -20.73 4.23
CA ASP A 56 -12.67 -20.48 3.39
C ASP A 56 -12.50 -19.21 2.54
N ARG A 57 -11.93 -18.15 3.10
CA ARG A 57 -11.60 -16.90 2.40
C ARG A 57 -10.51 -17.11 1.35
N LEU A 58 -9.46 -17.85 1.71
CA LEU A 58 -8.40 -18.21 0.76
C LEU A 58 -8.95 -19.01 -0.41
N GLN A 59 -9.83 -19.99 -0.15
CA GLN A 59 -10.48 -20.77 -1.20
C GLN A 59 -11.36 -19.90 -2.11
N GLN A 60 -12.10 -18.94 -1.55
CA GLN A 60 -12.89 -18.00 -2.34
C GLN A 60 -12.03 -17.08 -3.20
N LEU A 61 -10.90 -16.62 -2.67
CA LEU A 61 -9.93 -15.80 -3.38
C LEU A 61 -9.28 -16.57 -4.54
N ALA A 62 -8.85 -17.82 -4.29
CA ALA A 62 -8.36 -18.72 -5.34
C ALA A 62 -9.41 -18.92 -6.43
N SER A 63 -10.65 -19.21 -6.04
CA SER A 63 -11.78 -19.41 -6.97
C SER A 63 -12.12 -18.14 -7.77
N TRP A 64 -11.93 -16.95 -7.20
CA TRP A 64 -12.05 -15.69 -7.92
C TRP A 64 -10.92 -15.51 -8.94
N LEU A 65 -9.66 -15.74 -8.53
CA LEU A 65 -8.50 -15.60 -9.40
C LEU A 65 -8.59 -16.53 -10.63
N PHE A 66 -9.02 -17.78 -10.45
CA PHE A 66 -9.22 -18.73 -11.56
C PHE A 66 -10.33 -18.36 -12.54
N ARG A 67 -11.29 -17.52 -12.13
CA ARG A 67 -12.36 -17.05 -13.02
C ARG A 67 -11.91 -15.90 -13.91
N LEU A 68 -10.79 -15.26 -13.60
CA LEU A 68 -10.24 -14.21 -14.42
C LEU A 68 -9.61 -14.79 -15.69
N PRO A 69 -9.61 -14.05 -16.81
CA PRO A 69 -8.73 -14.35 -17.94
C PRO A 69 -7.28 -14.48 -17.46
N SER A 70 -6.50 -15.39 -18.06
CA SER A 70 -5.14 -15.66 -17.60
C SER A 70 -4.27 -14.38 -17.55
N GLY A 71 -4.40 -13.48 -18.52
CA GLY A 71 -3.66 -12.21 -18.51
C GLY A 71 -3.99 -11.33 -17.30
N ASP A 72 -5.27 -11.22 -16.97
CA ASP A 72 -5.75 -10.41 -15.83
C ASP A 72 -5.31 -11.04 -14.50
N ALA A 73 -5.34 -12.37 -14.39
CA ALA A 73 -4.88 -13.08 -13.21
C ALA A 73 -3.37 -12.86 -12.94
N HIS A 74 -2.54 -12.89 -13.99
CA HIS A 74 -1.11 -12.57 -13.85
C HIS A 74 -0.90 -11.10 -13.49
N GLU A 75 -1.63 -10.15 -14.10
CA GLU A 75 -1.49 -8.74 -13.74
C GLU A 75 -1.86 -8.45 -12.28
N VAL A 76 -2.87 -9.15 -11.74
CA VAL A 76 -3.20 -9.10 -10.31
C VAL A 76 -1.98 -9.49 -9.48
N ILE A 77 -1.32 -10.61 -9.77
CA ILE A 77 -0.15 -11.06 -9.04
C ILE A 77 1.04 -10.10 -9.25
N ASP A 78 1.41 -9.83 -10.50
CA ASP A 78 2.57 -9.05 -10.89
C ASP A 78 2.54 -7.62 -10.36
N SER A 79 1.36 -7.00 -10.31
CA SER A 79 1.20 -5.65 -9.75
C SER A 79 1.54 -5.59 -8.26
N ARG A 80 1.17 -6.62 -7.47
CA ARG A 80 1.52 -6.73 -6.05
C ARG A 80 2.98 -7.10 -5.86
N MET A 81 3.50 -8.03 -6.65
CA MET A 81 4.91 -8.40 -6.57
C MET A 81 5.83 -7.22 -6.91
N ARG A 82 5.42 -6.31 -7.81
CA ARG A 82 6.11 -5.03 -8.02
C ARG A 82 6.13 -4.11 -6.80
N ARG A 83 5.15 -4.21 -5.89
CA ARG A 83 5.17 -3.48 -4.60
C ARG A 83 6.09 -4.15 -3.58
N VAL A 84 6.17 -5.49 -3.58
CA VAL A 84 7.16 -6.22 -2.78
C VAL A 84 8.59 -5.82 -3.19
N GLN A 85 8.88 -5.72 -4.49
CA GLN A 85 10.19 -5.28 -4.96
C GLN A 85 10.51 -3.83 -4.56
N GLU A 86 9.50 -2.98 -4.47
CA GLU A 86 9.66 -1.60 -4.00
C GLU A 86 10.01 -1.55 -2.50
N LEU A 87 9.36 -2.38 -1.67
CA LEU A 87 9.76 -2.53 -0.27
C LEU A 87 11.19 -3.05 -0.13
N ARG A 88 11.60 -3.98 -1.00
CA ARG A 88 12.98 -4.49 -1.03
C ARG A 88 13.97 -3.38 -1.41
N ALA A 89 13.65 -2.57 -2.42
CA ALA A 89 14.48 -1.43 -2.81
C ALA A 89 14.60 -0.41 -1.68
N MET A 90 13.49 -0.09 -1.01
CA MET A 90 13.47 0.82 0.13
C MET A 90 14.36 0.32 1.28
N LEU A 91 14.35 -0.99 1.57
CA LEU A 91 15.20 -1.60 2.61
C LEU A 91 16.70 -1.60 2.24
N GLN A 92 17.02 -1.63 0.95
CA GLN A 92 18.39 -1.67 0.44
C GLN A 92 19.00 -0.29 0.21
N ASP A 93 18.19 0.77 0.27
CA ASP A 93 18.62 2.14 0.01
C ASP A 93 19.29 2.75 1.25
N GLU A 94 20.62 2.79 1.25
CA GLU A 94 21.41 3.35 2.36
C GLU A 94 21.16 4.85 2.61
N ASP A 95 20.61 5.56 1.61
CA ASP A 95 20.21 6.95 1.77
C ASP A 95 18.84 7.12 2.41
N TRP A 96 18.05 6.06 2.47
CA TRP A 96 16.78 6.02 3.15
C TRP A 96 16.97 5.65 4.63
N ASP A 97 16.14 6.20 5.49
CA ASP A 97 16.17 5.94 6.95
C ASP A 97 14.76 5.73 7.40
N ALA A 98 14.22 4.59 6.96
CA ALA A 98 13.03 4.06 7.58
C ALA A 98 13.35 3.70 9.04
N ASP A 99 12.38 3.90 9.91
CA ASP A 99 12.54 3.56 11.31
C ASP A 99 12.74 2.05 11.51
N GLU A 100 13.32 1.67 12.65
CA GLU A 100 13.64 0.28 12.96
C GLU A 100 12.40 -0.63 12.96
N ALA A 101 11.22 -0.11 13.31
CA ALA A 101 9.99 -0.88 13.30
C ALA A 101 9.50 -1.14 11.87
N SER A 102 9.60 -0.16 10.97
CA SER A 102 9.31 -0.33 9.54
C SER A 102 10.27 -1.31 8.89
N HIS A 103 11.57 -1.22 9.17
CA HIS A 103 12.56 -2.23 8.72
C HIS A 103 12.22 -3.63 9.22
N ALA A 104 11.84 -3.78 10.49
CA ALA A 104 11.46 -5.08 11.05
C ALA A 104 10.20 -5.65 10.39
N ARG A 105 9.18 -4.81 10.13
CA ARG A 105 7.95 -5.23 9.45
C ARG A 105 8.21 -5.67 8.00
N ILE A 106 8.98 -4.89 7.24
CA ILE A 106 9.37 -5.24 5.86
C ILE A 106 10.19 -6.53 5.85
N GLY A 107 11.15 -6.66 6.77
CA GLY A 107 11.98 -7.85 6.90
C GLY A 107 11.14 -9.11 7.17
N LYS A 108 10.13 -9.04 8.04
CA LYS A 108 9.19 -10.15 8.28
C LYS A 108 8.41 -10.55 7.03
N LEU A 109 7.90 -9.56 6.30
CA LEU A 109 7.16 -9.78 5.06
C LEU A 109 8.05 -10.46 4.00
N LEU A 110 9.24 -9.92 3.75
CA LEU A 110 10.18 -10.50 2.78
C LEU A 110 10.66 -11.89 3.19
N ALA A 111 10.90 -12.12 4.49
CA ALA A 111 11.30 -13.42 5.01
C ALA A 111 10.20 -14.49 4.93
N TYR A 112 8.95 -14.09 4.71
CA TYR A 112 7.85 -15.01 4.37
C TYR A 112 7.87 -15.33 2.87
N ILE A 113 7.86 -14.28 2.03
CA ILE A 113 7.82 -14.38 0.56
C ILE A 113 9.04 -15.15 0.00
N ASP A 114 10.20 -15.06 0.66
CA ASP A 114 11.41 -15.75 0.22
C ASP A 114 11.45 -17.25 0.65
N ARG A 115 10.35 -17.85 1.18
CA ARG A 115 10.27 -19.26 1.60
C ARG A 115 9.70 -20.16 0.51
N GLU A 116 10.37 -21.27 0.22
CA GLU A 116 9.93 -22.23 -0.83
C GLU A 116 8.71 -23.10 -0.47
N ASP A 117 8.40 -23.27 0.82
CA ASP A 117 7.29 -24.09 1.35
C ASP A 117 6.45 -23.25 2.33
N ASP A 118 5.81 -22.21 1.81
CA ASP A 118 4.89 -21.34 2.54
C ASP A 118 3.44 -21.89 2.57
N LEU A 119 2.43 -21.02 2.73
CA LEU A 119 1.04 -21.45 2.88
C LEU A 119 0.52 -22.17 1.62
N ILE A 120 0.95 -21.74 0.43
CA ILE A 120 0.61 -22.36 -0.85
C ILE A 120 1.89 -22.58 -1.64
N ALA A 121 2.39 -23.81 -1.61
CA ALA A 121 3.63 -24.16 -2.30
C ALA A 121 3.77 -23.53 -3.70
N ASP A 122 4.87 -22.81 -3.92
CA ASP A 122 5.24 -22.06 -5.15
C ASP A 122 4.99 -22.81 -6.46
N ARG A 123 5.16 -24.14 -6.41
CA ARG A 123 5.01 -25.03 -7.57
C ARG A 123 3.56 -25.15 -8.04
N THR A 124 2.60 -24.65 -7.27
CA THR A 124 1.17 -24.68 -7.59
C THR A 124 0.89 -23.68 -8.72
N PRO A 125 0.50 -24.14 -9.93
CA PRO A 125 0.28 -23.23 -11.06
C PRO A 125 -0.75 -22.14 -10.71
N LEU A 126 -0.42 -20.88 -11.01
CA LEU A 126 -1.20 -19.66 -10.73
C LEU A 126 -1.39 -19.31 -9.24
N LEU A 127 -1.46 -20.31 -8.35
CA LEU A 127 -1.75 -20.08 -6.93
C LEU A 127 -0.53 -19.97 -6.03
N GLY A 128 0.65 -20.40 -6.48
CA GLY A 128 1.86 -20.45 -5.65
C GLY A 128 2.34 -19.10 -5.13
N GLN A 129 1.71 -17.98 -5.53
CA GLN A 129 2.00 -16.64 -5.00
C GLN A 129 0.75 -15.97 -4.44
N LEU A 130 -0.34 -16.73 -4.27
CA LEU A 130 -1.63 -16.14 -3.88
C LEU A 130 -1.59 -15.65 -2.43
N ASP A 131 -0.93 -16.38 -1.55
CA ASP A 131 -0.70 -16.03 -0.16
C ASP A 131 0.29 -14.88 -0.03
N ASP A 132 1.34 -14.80 -0.85
CA ASP A 132 2.22 -13.62 -0.95
C ASP A 132 1.43 -12.36 -1.33
N VAL A 133 0.61 -12.47 -2.38
CA VAL A 133 -0.26 -11.41 -2.88
C VAL A 133 -1.26 -10.97 -1.81
N LEU A 134 -1.82 -11.92 -1.07
CA LEU A 134 -2.72 -11.62 0.04
C LEU A 134 -1.98 -10.94 1.20
N LEU A 135 -0.77 -11.41 1.54
CA LEU A 135 0.03 -10.85 2.62
C LEU A 135 0.35 -9.39 2.35
N ILE A 136 0.87 -9.06 1.16
CA ILE A 136 1.18 -7.67 0.81
C ILE A 136 -0.09 -6.81 0.70
N GLU A 137 -1.22 -7.35 0.22
CA GLU A 137 -2.49 -6.61 0.15
C GLU A 137 -2.98 -6.21 1.54
N LEU A 138 -3.00 -7.15 2.49
CA LEU A 138 -3.55 -6.91 3.83
C LEU A 138 -2.57 -6.17 4.74
N ALA A 139 -1.26 -6.31 4.51
CA ALA A 139 -0.23 -5.62 5.28
C ALA A 139 0.09 -4.22 4.74
N TRP A 140 -0.34 -3.87 3.52
CA TRP A 140 -0.01 -2.58 2.88
C TRP A 140 -0.24 -1.34 3.75
N PRO A 141 -1.32 -1.24 4.55
CA PRO A 141 -1.52 -0.09 5.42
C PRO A 141 -0.40 0.15 6.44
N ALA A 142 0.39 -0.86 6.79
CA ALA A 142 1.57 -0.70 7.66
C ALA A 142 2.78 -0.05 6.97
N PHE A 143 2.72 0.11 5.64
CA PHE A 143 3.84 0.58 4.80
C PHE A 143 3.47 1.76 3.91
N ALA A 144 2.18 2.05 3.73
CA ALA A 144 1.69 2.97 2.70
C ALA A 144 2.34 4.36 2.78
N ASP A 145 2.37 4.95 3.98
CA ASP A 145 2.92 6.28 4.23
C ASP A 145 4.44 6.30 3.98
N ASP A 146 5.19 5.34 4.54
CA ASP A 146 6.64 5.23 4.35
C ASP A 146 7.03 5.05 2.88
N VAL A 147 6.25 4.26 2.13
CA VAL A 147 6.47 4.04 0.70
C VAL A 147 6.17 5.31 -0.10
N GLU A 148 5.15 6.08 0.27
CA GLU A 148 4.84 7.35 -0.37
C GLU A 148 5.98 8.36 -0.16
N ASP A 149 6.45 8.50 1.08
CA ASP A 149 7.59 9.37 1.42
C ASP A 149 8.88 8.92 0.70
N TYR A 150 9.13 7.60 0.63
CA TYR A 150 10.28 7.06 -0.08
C TYR A 150 10.24 7.37 -1.58
N ARG A 151 9.07 7.23 -2.22
CA ARG A 151 8.89 7.57 -3.64
C ARG A 151 9.13 9.06 -3.88
N ASP A 152 8.60 9.92 -3.01
CA ASP A 152 8.81 11.36 -3.11
C ASP A 152 10.29 11.74 -2.96
N TYR A 153 10.98 11.14 -1.99
CA TYR A 153 12.41 11.32 -1.80
C TYR A 153 13.22 10.86 -3.03
N CYS A 154 12.86 9.71 -3.62
CA CYS A 154 13.50 9.23 -4.85
C CYS A 154 13.32 10.20 -6.01
N ALA A 155 12.11 10.72 -6.20
CA ALA A 155 11.82 11.71 -7.23
C ALA A 155 12.61 13.02 -6.99
N TYR A 156 12.64 13.51 -5.75
CA TYR A 156 13.43 14.68 -5.36
C TYR A 156 14.92 14.50 -5.67
N ARG A 157 15.53 13.37 -5.28
CA ARG A 157 16.94 13.08 -5.59
C ARG A 157 17.24 13.09 -7.09
N GLN A 158 16.31 12.57 -7.90
CA GLN A 158 16.47 12.52 -9.36
C GLN A 158 16.33 13.89 -10.02
N ALA A 159 15.53 14.80 -9.45
CA ALA A 159 15.31 16.13 -10.00
C ALA A 159 16.34 17.15 -9.52
N GLU A 160 16.59 17.21 -8.21
CA GLU A 160 17.35 18.29 -7.57
C GLU A 160 18.84 17.96 -7.37
N HIS A 161 19.21 16.68 -7.47
CA HIS A 161 20.59 16.20 -7.27
C HIS A 161 21.29 16.83 -6.03
N PRO A 162 20.69 16.74 -4.83
CA PRO A 162 21.22 17.40 -3.65
C PRO A 162 22.60 16.85 -3.29
N ASP A 163 23.54 17.74 -2.94
CA ASP A 163 24.87 17.39 -2.47
C ASP A 163 24.89 17.01 -0.97
N GLY A 164 25.98 16.39 -0.52
CA GLY A 164 26.24 16.10 0.91
C GLY A 164 26.11 14.62 1.27
N THR A 165 26.02 14.30 2.56
CA THR A 165 25.77 12.94 3.07
C THR A 165 24.30 12.53 2.92
N ALA A 166 23.97 11.24 3.07
CA ALA A 166 22.59 10.74 3.10
C ALA A 166 21.66 11.59 3.98
N SER A 167 22.05 11.79 5.24
CA SER A 167 21.28 12.60 6.20
C SER A 167 21.13 14.06 5.77
N GLN A 168 22.14 14.64 5.13
CA GLN A 168 22.07 16.01 4.63
C GLN A 168 21.10 16.12 3.43
N ARG A 169 21.16 15.17 2.50
CA ARG A 169 20.25 15.11 1.35
C ARG A 169 18.80 14.92 1.79
N ARG A 170 18.54 14.03 2.76
CA ARG A 170 17.21 13.88 3.36
C ARG A 170 16.73 15.15 4.07
N ALA A 171 17.60 15.81 4.85
CA ALA A 171 17.23 17.04 5.52
C ALA A 171 16.93 18.19 4.54
N ALA A 172 17.59 18.22 3.38
CA ALA A 172 17.24 19.14 2.29
C ALA A 172 15.84 18.84 1.73
N TRP A 173 15.58 17.58 1.37
CA TRP A 173 14.26 17.13 0.92
C TRP A 173 13.12 17.49 1.88
N VAL A 174 13.26 17.16 3.17
CA VAL A 174 12.25 17.46 4.20
C VAL A 174 11.99 18.96 4.28
N ARG A 175 13.05 19.78 4.28
CA ARG A 175 12.92 21.24 4.33
C ARG A 175 12.17 21.78 3.11
N ASP A 176 12.52 21.33 1.91
CA ASP A 176 11.88 21.81 0.68
C ASP A 176 10.40 21.40 0.63
N ARG A 177 10.07 20.18 1.06
CA ARG A 177 8.67 19.73 1.22
C ARG A 177 7.90 20.55 2.26
N MET A 178 8.54 20.90 3.38
CA MET A 178 7.92 21.77 4.39
C MET A 178 7.68 23.19 3.86
N ASP A 179 8.62 23.75 3.11
CA ASP A 179 8.49 25.08 2.51
C ASP A 179 7.35 25.10 1.45
N GLU A 180 7.25 24.05 0.63
CA GLU A 180 6.13 23.88 -0.30
C GLU A 180 4.78 23.78 0.43
N LEU A 181 4.68 22.94 1.46
CA LEU A 181 3.46 22.82 2.27
C LEU A 181 3.06 24.14 2.91
N ALA A 182 4.03 24.91 3.44
CA ALA A 182 3.79 26.22 4.02
C ALA A 182 3.26 27.23 2.98
N LEU A 183 3.82 27.23 1.76
CA LEU A 183 3.33 28.04 0.65
C LEU A 183 1.90 27.66 0.27
N TRP A 184 1.59 26.36 0.18
CA TRP A 184 0.23 25.88 -0.11
C TRP A 184 -0.78 26.32 0.96
N GLN A 185 -0.44 26.16 2.23
CA GLN A 185 -1.28 26.61 3.35
C GLN A 185 -1.51 28.12 3.30
N HIS A 186 -0.47 28.90 3.02
CA HIS A 186 -0.58 30.34 2.88
C HIS A 186 -1.51 30.73 1.71
N VAL A 187 -1.40 30.07 0.56
CA VAL A 187 -2.27 30.29 -0.61
C VAL A 187 -3.72 29.94 -0.29
N LEU A 188 -3.98 28.82 0.40
CA LEU A 188 -5.32 28.43 0.83
C LEU A 188 -5.92 29.47 1.79
N TRP A 189 -5.14 29.89 2.79
CA TRP A 189 -5.55 30.90 3.74
C TRP A 189 -5.89 32.24 3.05
N ILE A 190 -5.07 32.72 2.11
CA ILE A 190 -5.37 33.93 1.33
C ILE A 190 -6.69 33.77 0.55
N ARG A 191 -6.91 32.61 -0.09
CA ARG A 191 -8.14 32.35 -0.83
C ARG A 191 -9.36 32.38 0.09
N GLU A 192 -9.30 31.73 1.25
CA GLU A 192 -10.37 31.74 2.25
C GLU A 192 -10.66 33.16 2.80
N GLN A 193 -9.62 33.96 3.03
CA GLN A 193 -9.75 35.36 3.46
C GLN A 193 -10.41 36.27 2.40
N HIS A 194 -10.27 35.94 1.10
CA HIS A 194 -10.85 36.72 0.00
C HIS A 194 -12.31 36.36 -0.36
N TYR A 195 -12.97 35.51 0.42
CA TYR A 195 -14.38 35.16 0.23
C TYR A 195 -15.27 35.47 1.45
N ALA A 196 -15.40 36.74 1.86
CA ALA A 196 -16.63 37.28 2.48
C ALA A 196 -16.57 38.81 2.70
N PRO A 197 -17.71 39.52 2.79
CA PRO A 197 -18.89 39.50 1.92
C PRO A 197 -19.10 40.89 1.28
N TRP A 198 -19.93 40.91 0.25
CA TRP A 198 -20.46 42.03 -0.53
C TRP A 198 -21.34 43.01 0.27
N ASN A 199 -21.12 43.12 1.58
CA ASN A 199 -21.71 44.15 2.43
C ASN A 199 -20.90 45.45 2.31
N LEU A 200 -20.78 45.97 1.09
CA LEU A 200 -20.42 47.36 0.89
C LEU A 200 -21.69 48.20 1.06
N PRO A 201 -21.74 49.17 1.97
CA PRO A 201 -22.89 50.06 2.09
C PRO A 201 -23.12 50.81 0.76
N GLN A 202 -24.27 50.58 0.13
CA GLN A 202 -24.72 51.33 -1.06
C GLN A 202 -25.08 52.77 -0.69
N ARG A 203 -24.10 53.67 -0.55
CA ARG A 203 -24.24 55.14 -0.50
C ARG A 203 -22.87 55.74 -0.86
N LEU A 204 -22.66 56.70 -1.76
CA LEU A 204 -23.48 57.70 -2.45
C LEU A 204 -22.66 58.16 -3.66
N PHE A 205 -23.17 58.14 -4.89
CA PHE A 205 -22.80 59.12 -5.92
C PHE A 205 -23.97 59.28 -6.90
N ARG A 206 -24.74 60.37 -6.74
CA ARG A 206 -25.51 60.96 -7.85
C ARG A 206 -24.71 62.17 -8.32
N VAL A 207 -24.23 62.11 -9.55
CA VAL A 207 -23.70 63.28 -10.26
C VAL A 207 -24.88 63.90 -11.02
N SER A 208 -25.05 65.20 -10.81
CA SER A 208 -26.13 66.06 -11.32
C SER A 208 -26.16 66.18 -12.84
#